data_AF-A0A9Q0FLX4-F1
#
_entry.id   AF-A0A9Q0FLX4-F1
#
_cell.length_a   1.000
_cell.length_b   1.000
_cell.length_c   1.000
_cell.angle_alpha   90.00
_cell.angle_beta   90.00
_cell.angle_gamma   90.00
#
_symmetry.space_group_name_H-M   'P 1'
#
loop_
_entity.id
_entity.type
_entity.pdbx_description
1 polymer ?
#
loop_
_entity_poly.entity_id
_entity_poly.type
_entity_poly.pdbx_seq_one_letter_code
_entity_poly.pdbx_strand_id
1 'polypeptide(L)'
;MVQDEILVLDGNFVCEPVHFSKNMLGKIRPSSKDSPHTDTSIIACGVSQVDAFVDACASIACGINNPVPDENNVCLRRCKEESLRRFSVKD
;
A
#
# COMPACT_ATOMS: atom_id res chain seq x y z
N MET A 1 31.29 -1.98 -13.73
CA MET A 1 31.31 -1.36 -12.38
C MET A 1 30.33 -0.21 -12.47
N VAL A 2 29.08 -0.30 -12.00
CA VAL A 2 28.70 -0.54 -10.61
C VAL A 2 27.30 -1.19 -10.55
N GLN A 3 27.22 -2.29 -9.79
CA GLN A 3 26.04 -2.90 -9.15
C GLN A 3 24.99 -3.64 -10.01
N ASP A 4 25.49 -4.69 -10.67
CA ASP A 4 24.84 -6.01 -10.72
C ASP A 4 24.99 -6.71 -9.33
N GLU A 5 24.60 -6.04 -8.24
CA GLU A 5 24.71 -6.54 -6.86
C GLU A 5 23.50 -6.11 -6.02
N ILE A 6 22.30 -6.46 -6.47
CA ILE A 6 21.25 -6.81 -5.51
C ILE A 6 21.04 -8.30 -5.70
N LEU A 7 21.84 -9.06 -4.98
CA LEU A 7 21.59 -10.47 -4.68
C LEU A 7 20.20 -10.54 -4.04
N VAL A 8 19.15 -10.76 -4.85
CA VAL A 8 17.85 -11.26 -4.37
C VAL A 8 18.09 -12.73 -3.99
N LEU A 9 18.81 -12.95 -2.88
CA LEU A 9 19.21 -14.28 -2.43
C LEU A 9 18.26 -14.89 -1.40
N ASP A 10 17.24 -14.16 -0.97
CA ASP A 10 16.12 -14.70 -0.19
C ASP A 10 14.94 -13.72 -0.29
N GLY A 11 14.10 -13.85 -1.31
CA GLY A 11 13.02 -12.90 -1.49
C GLY A 11 12.06 -13.37 -2.57
N ASN A 12 10.95 -13.96 -2.16
CA ASN A 12 9.82 -14.21 -3.03
C ASN A 12 9.28 -12.85 -3.51
N PHE A 13 9.81 -12.33 -4.61
CA PHE A 13 9.22 -11.19 -5.28
C PHE A 13 7.86 -11.64 -5.83
N VAL A 14 6.78 -11.12 -5.26
CA VAL A 14 5.42 -11.53 -5.64
C VAL A 14 4.72 -10.35 -6.28
N CYS A 15 4.18 -10.56 -7.48
CA CYS A 15 3.26 -9.63 -8.14
C CYS A 15 1.85 -10.23 -8.05
N GLU A 16 0.97 -9.60 -7.28
CA GLU A 16 -0.40 -10.09 -7.10
C GLU A 16 -1.42 -8.98 -7.34
N PRO A 17 -2.65 -9.33 -7.76
CA PRO A 17 -3.76 -8.39 -7.75
C PRO A 17 -4.11 -8.03 -6.30
N VAL A 18 -3.98 -6.74 -5.97
CA VAL A 18 -4.37 -6.19 -4.68
C VAL A 18 -5.73 -5.52 -4.81
N HIS A 19 -6.69 -6.02 -4.05
CA HIS A 19 -8.07 -5.53 -4.04
C HIS A 19 -8.31 -4.58 -2.88
N PHE A 20 -8.74 -3.36 -3.19
CA PHE A 20 -9.11 -2.31 -2.25
C PHE A 20 -10.61 -2.11 -2.28
N SER A 21 -11.26 -2.27 -1.12
CA SER A 21 -12.69 -1.94 -1.01
C SER A 21 -12.89 -0.46 -0.66
N LYS A 22 -14.05 0.07 -1.03
CA LYS A 22 -14.50 1.42 -0.64
C LYS A 22 -14.31 1.67 0.87
N ASN A 23 -14.73 0.70 1.69
CA ASN A 23 -14.67 0.80 3.14
C ASN A 23 -13.24 0.81 3.68
N MET A 24 -12.34 0.04 3.07
CA MET A 24 -10.92 0.02 3.44
C MET A 24 -10.27 1.37 3.14
N LEU A 25 -10.48 1.89 1.92
CA LEU A 25 -9.91 3.17 1.51
C LEU A 25 -10.42 4.34 2.35
N GLY A 26 -11.69 4.30 2.79
CA GLY A 26 -12.24 5.28 3.72
C GLY A 26 -11.58 5.29 5.11
N LYS A 27 -11.03 4.15 5.57
CA LYS A 27 -10.27 4.08 6.83
C LYS A 27 -8.85 4.66 6.69
N ILE A 28 -8.22 4.46 5.53
CA ILE A 28 -6.88 4.96 5.25
C ILE A 28 -6.91 6.48 5.05
N ARG A 29 -7.89 6.97 4.29
CA ARG A 29 -8.04 8.37 3.92
C ARG A 29 -9.42 8.93 4.31
N PRO A 30 -9.65 9.23 5.59
CA PRO A 30 -10.92 9.77 6.08
C PRO A 30 -11.18 11.22 5.65
N SER A 31 -10.16 11.93 5.13
CA SER A 31 -10.23 13.38 4.88
C SER A 31 -10.40 13.78 3.41
N SER A 32 -10.68 12.86 2.48
CA SER A 32 -10.89 13.22 1.07
C SER A 32 -12.36 13.15 0.70
N LYS A 33 -12.99 14.31 0.82
CA LYS A 33 -14.41 14.57 0.61
C LYS A 33 -14.89 14.32 -0.83
N ASP A 34 -14.00 14.12 -1.80
CA ASP A 34 -14.34 14.14 -3.24
C ASP A 34 -13.77 13.00 -4.10
N SER A 35 -13.09 12.01 -3.53
CA SER A 35 -12.75 10.81 -4.30
C SER A 35 -13.85 9.78 -4.11
N PRO A 36 -14.59 9.38 -5.17
CA PRO A 36 -15.44 8.21 -5.08
C PRO A 36 -14.53 7.03 -4.80
N HIS A 37 -14.47 6.61 -3.54
CA HIS A 37 -13.85 5.36 -3.15
C HIS A 37 -14.67 4.25 -3.80
N THR A 38 -14.27 3.83 -4.98
CA THR A 38 -14.79 2.65 -5.67
C THR A 38 -13.90 1.47 -5.36
N ASP A 39 -14.48 0.28 -5.32
CA ASP A 39 -13.69 -0.94 -5.26
C ASP A 39 -12.71 -0.95 -6.45
N THR A 40 -11.42 -1.06 -6.15
CA THR A 40 -10.34 -0.89 -7.13
C THR A 40 -9.35 -2.03 -6.95
N SER A 41 -8.81 -2.53 -8.06
CA SER A 41 -7.83 -3.61 -8.05
C SER A 41 -6.65 -3.21 -8.91
N ILE A 42 -5.44 -3.33 -8.39
CA ILE A 42 -4.21 -3.08 -9.15
C ILE A 42 -3.24 -4.23 -8.97
N ILE A 43 -2.41 -4.49 -9.96
CA ILE A 43 -1.29 -5.42 -9.82
C ILE A 43 -0.16 -4.64 -9.16
N ALA A 44 0.33 -5.15 -8.04
CA ALA A 44 1.49 -4.58 -7.37
C ALA A 44 2.49 -5.67 -7.03
N CYS A 45 3.76 -5.29 -7.01
CA CYS A 45 4.86 -6.20 -6.78
C CYS A 45 5.65 -5.76 -5.54
N GLY A 46 6.12 -6.72 -4.76
CA GLY A 46 6.94 -6.46 -3.59
C GLY A 46 7.74 -7.68 -3.17
N VAL A 47 8.67 -7.48 -2.24
CA VAL A 47 9.47 -8.57 -1.66
C VAL A 47 8.63 -9.49 -0.75
N SER A 48 7.40 -9.07 -0.42
CA SER A 48 6.39 -9.86 0.26
C SER A 48 4.98 -9.40 -0.15
N GLN A 49 3.96 -10.20 0.17
CA GLN A 49 2.56 -9.83 -0.01
C GLN A 49 2.18 -8.57 0.81
N VAL A 50 2.81 -8.40 1.98
CA VAL A 50 2.65 -7.21 2.83
C VAL A 50 3.21 -5.98 2.11
N ASP A 51 4.41 -6.08 1.54
CA ASP A 51 5.05 -4.96 0.85
C ASP A 51 4.31 -4.58 -0.44
N ALA A 52 3.91 -5.57 -1.23
CA ALA A 52 3.11 -5.35 -2.45
C ALA A 52 1.80 -4.62 -2.12
N PHE A 53 1.13 -4.98 -1.02
CA PHE A 53 -0.07 -4.29 -0.57
C PHE A 53 0.20 -2.86 -0.10
N VAL A 54 1.28 -2.63 0.65
CA VAL A 54 1.61 -1.29 1.17
C VAL A 54 1.92 -0.34 0.02
N ASP A 55 2.67 -0.79 -0.98
CA ASP A 55 2.96 -0.02 -2.19
C ASP A 55 1.68 0.31 -2.97
N ALA A 56 0.85 -0.70 -3.21
CA ALA A 56 -0.45 -0.53 -3.87
C ALA A 56 -1.36 0.46 -3.13
N CYS A 57 -1.38 0.36 -1.79
CA CYS A 57 -2.17 1.22 -0.94
C CYS A 57 -1.70 2.68 -1.03
N ALA A 58 -0.38 2.90 -0.99
CA ALA A 58 0.20 4.21 -1.15
C ALA A 58 -0.17 4.82 -2.51
N SER A 59 -0.08 4.03 -3.59
CA SER A 59 -0.40 4.49 -4.95
C SER A 59 -1.86 4.92 -5.12
N ILE A 60 -2.81 4.24 -4.47
CA ILE A 60 -4.25 4.53 -4.63
C ILE A 60 -4.72 5.56 -3.61
N ALA A 61 -4.25 5.46 -2.36
CA ALA A 61 -4.79 6.22 -1.25
C ALA A 61 -3.94 7.45 -0.89
N CYS A 62 -2.62 7.40 -1.03
CA CYS A 62 -1.75 8.47 -0.56
C CYS A 62 -1.41 9.45 -1.69
N GLY A 63 -1.68 10.74 -1.46
CA GLY A 63 -1.50 11.80 -2.46
C GLY A 63 -0.35 12.73 -2.09
N ILE A 64 0.54 13.00 -3.03
CA ILE A 64 1.72 13.87 -2.87
C ILE A 64 1.33 15.36 -2.71
N ASN A 65 0.18 15.78 -3.25
CA ASN A 65 -0.24 17.18 -3.32
C ASN A 65 -1.25 17.57 -2.22
N ASN A 66 -1.02 17.13 -0.99
CA ASN A 66 -1.89 17.53 0.12
C ASN A 66 -1.34 18.82 0.76
N PRO A 67 -2.13 19.91 0.90
CA PRO A 67 -1.67 21.15 1.53
C PRO A 67 -1.33 20.99 3.01
N VAL A 68 -1.74 19.88 3.63
CA VAL A 68 -1.47 19.60 5.04
C VAL A 68 -0.10 18.91 5.18
N PRO A 69 0.84 19.49 5.94
CA PRO A 69 2.12 18.84 6.21
C PRO A 69 1.90 17.47 6.88
N ASP A 70 2.73 16.50 6.53
CA ASP A 70 2.74 15.14 7.08
C ASP A 70 1.50 14.24 6.81
N GLU A 71 0.46 14.70 6.12
CA GLU A 71 -0.69 13.82 5.82
C GLU A 71 -0.29 12.60 4.97
N ASN A 72 0.72 12.74 4.11
CA ASN A 72 1.27 11.61 3.38
C ASN A 72 1.91 10.57 4.33
N ASN A 73 2.66 11.00 5.34
CA ASN A 73 3.27 10.12 6.32
C ASN A 73 2.22 9.40 7.19
N VAL A 74 1.15 10.10 7.55
CA VAL A 74 -0.01 9.50 8.27
C VAL A 74 -0.73 8.48 7.38
N CYS A 75 -0.92 8.79 6.10
CA CYS A 75 -1.52 7.86 5.14
C CYS A 75 -0.70 6.58 4.97
N LEU A 76 0.61 6.72 4.76
CA LEU A 76 1.54 5.59 4.63
C LEU A 76 1.55 4.71 5.89
N ARG A 77 1.49 5.33 7.08
CA ARG A 77 1.37 4.59 8.35
C ARG A 77 0.09 3.75 8.39
N ARG A 78 -1.05 4.31 7.97
CA ARG A 78 -2.32 3.58 7.92
C ARG A 78 -2.31 2.45 6.89
N CYS A 79 -1.67 2.64 5.74
CA CYS A 79 -1.46 1.57 4.77
C CYS A 79 -0.69 0.39 5.38
N LYS A 80 0.36 0.68 6.16
CA LYS A 80 1.14 -0.33 6.89
C LYS A 80 0.33 -1.01 8.01
N GLU A 81 -0.46 -0.26 8.76
CA GLU A 81 -1.32 -0.86 9.80
C GLU A 81 -2.39 -1.78 9.21
N GLU A 82 -3.00 -1.39 8.08
CA GLU A 82 -4.01 -2.21 7.41
C GLU A 82 -3.40 -3.46 6.77
N SER A 83 -2.16 -3.39 6.25
CA SER A 83 -1.45 -4.57 5.75
C SER A 83 -1.18 -5.56 6.88
N LEU A 84 -0.71 -5.08 8.03
CA LEU A 84 -0.53 -5.91 9.22
C LEU A 84 -1.87 -6.52 9.66
N ARG A 85 -2.97 -5.77 9.69
CA ARG A 85 -4.29 -6.33 10.03
C ARG A 85 -4.76 -7.41 9.06
N ARG A 86 -4.50 -7.24 7.76
CA ARG A 86 -4.94 -8.17 6.71
C ARG A 86 -4.13 -9.46 6.70
N PHE A 87 -2.84 -9.38 7.02
CA PHE A 87 -1.91 -10.50 6.89
C PHE A 87 -1.43 -11.08 8.24
N SER A 88 -1.70 -10.44 9.39
CA SER A 88 -1.29 -10.93 10.73
C SER A 88 -2.27 -11.93 11.36
N VAL A 89 -2.85 -12.85 10.59
CA VAL A 89 -3.53 -14.01 11.18
C VAL A 89 -3.23 -15.25 10.34
N LYS A 90 -2.34 -16.08 10.88
CA LYS A 90 -2.30 -17.56 10.74
C LYS A 90 -1.45 -18.11 11.89
N ASP A 91 -2.08 -18.28 13.05
CA ASP A 91 -1.81 -19.45 13.89
C ASP A 91 -2.69 -20.60 13.39
#